data_AF-A0AAV5ARJ6-F1
#
_entry.id   AF-A0AAV5ARJ6-F1
#
_cell.length_a   1.000
_cell.length_b   1.000
_cell.length_c   1.000
_cell.angle_alpha   90.00
_cell.angle_beta   90.00
_cell.angle_gamma   90.00
#
_symmetry.space_group_name_H-M   'P 1'
#
loop_
_entity.id
_entity.type
_entity.pdbx_description
1 polymer ?
#
loop_
_entity_poly.entity_id
_entity_poly.type
_entity_poly.pdbx_seq_one_letter_code
_entity_poly.pdbx_strand_id
1 'polypeptide(L)'
;MLSLPTTPNLVTQAKGAEDTHARSSDFGLRQKVAEDIRHACLTAGFFYVKNHGIPEELPLEAVERSKAFWDLPEKKKLETPLLSANVNPANRGDLYEKYGISWEDENGNSGVREGDGAMLGQNIWPADMPEFRTAMLNYYHAAVKLGQALFPLFALALNLPEKFFDDKTTNTAAMLRILHYPPQTGVVDDGVMGIGAHTE
;
A
#
# COMPACT_ATOMS: atom_id res chain seq x y z
N MET A 1 -24.04 7.29 26.63
CA MET A 1 -24.34 7.05 25.20
C MET A 1 -23.95 8.30 24.44
N LEU A 2 -22.72 8.36 23.92
CA LEU A 2 -22.29 9.43 23.02
C LEU A 2 -22.37 8.86 21.61
N SER A 3 -23.33 9.36 20.85
CA SER A 3 -23.48 9.10 19.42
C SER A 3 -22.29 9.74 18.71
N LEU A 4 -21.46 8.92 18.07
CA LEU A 4 -20.47 9.40 17.11
C LEU A 4 -21.21 9.86 15.84
N PRO A 5 -20.87 11.01 15.25
CA PRO A 5 -21.43 11.43 13.98
C PRO A 5 -20.97 10.47 12.88
N THR A 6 -21.92 9.89 12.16
CA THR A 6 -21.67 9.14 10.93
C THR A 6 -21.17 10.10 9.85
N THR A 7 -19.85 10.14 9.64
CA THR A 7 -19.27 10.66 8.40
C THR A 7 -19.79 9.79 7.25
N PRO A 8 -20.38 10.37 6.20
CA PRO A 8 -20.72 9.59 5.02
C PRO A 8 -19.41 9.17 4.36
N ASN A 9 -18.98 7.93 4.61
CA ASN A 9 -17.95 7.30 3.80
C ASN A 9 -18.44 7.35 2.35
N LEU A 10 -17.80 8.18 1.51
CA LEU A 10 -17.99 8.13 0.06
C LEU A 10 -17.43 6.78 -0.41
N VAL A 11 -18.24 5.74 -0.30
CA VAL A 11 -18.04 4.49 -1.03
C VAL A 11 -18.61 4.77 -2.41
N THR A 12 -17.76 5.07 -3.38
CA THR A 12 -18.18 5.12 -4.79
C THR A 12 -18.65 3.73 -5.19
N GLN A 13 -19.98 3.55 -5.17
CA GLN A 13 -20.60 2.30 -5.52
C GLN A 13 -20.66 2.13 -7.05
N ALA A 14 -19.65 1.53 -7.65
CA ALA A 14 -19.83 0.87 -8.95
C ALA A 14 -20.67 -0.41 -8.74
N LYS A 15 -21.81 -0.51 -9.45
CA LYS A 15 -22.66 -1.70 -9.59
C LYS A 15 -22.25 -2.44 -10.86
N GLY A 16 -22.19 -3.77 -10.80
CA GLY A 16 -22.04 -4.64 -11.97
C GLY A 16 -20.61 -5.12 -12.17
N ALA A 17 -20.44 -6.44 -12.16
CA ALA A 17 -19.22 -7.10 -12.58
C ALA A 17 -18.94 -6.78 -14.06
N GLU A 18 -17.66 -6.73 -14.40
CA GLU A 18 -17.06 -6.61 -15.74
C GLU A 18 -16.66 -5.22 -16.25
N ASP A 19 -17.10 -4.10 -15.68
CA ASP A 19 -16.55 -2.79 -16.05
C ASP A 19 -16.41 -1.86 -14.83
N THR A 20 -15.18 -1.67 -14.37
CA THR A 20 -14.92 -0.50 -13.52
C THR A 20 -15.02 0.74 -14.39
N HIS A 21 -15.88 1.70 -14.03
CA HIS A 21 -15.96 2.98 -14.73
C HIS A 21 -14.59 3.66 -14.90
N ALA A 22 -13.64 3.38 -14.01
CA ALA A 22 -12.23 3.78 -14.10
C ALA A 22 -11.51 3.35 -15.40
N ARG A 23 -11.86 2.20 -15.98
CA ARG A 23 -11.23 1.63 -17.18
C ARG A 23 -12.19 1.53 -18.37
N SER A 24 -13.40 2.05 -18.23
CA SER A 24 -14.41 2.03 -19.29
C SER A 24 -13.89 2.76 -20.53
N SER A 25 -14.26 2.31 -21.73
CA SER A 25 -13.97 3.03 -22.97
C SER A 25 -14.72 4.37 -23.08
N ASP A 26 -15.81 4.54 -22.33
CA ASP A 26 -16.58 5.79 -22.25
C ASP A 26 -15.85 6.84 -21.39
N PHE A 27 -15.43 7.91 -22.05
CA PHE A 27 -14.76 9.04 -21.41
C PHE A 27 -15.61 9.70 -20.31
N GLY A 28 -16.93 9.83 -20.51
CA GLY A 28 -17.83 10.43 -19.53
C GLY A 28 -17.94 9.62 -18.25
N LEU A 29 -17.85 8.28 -18.34
CA LEU A 29 -17.79 7.41 -17.16
C LEU A 29 -16.46 7.56 -16.42
N ARG A 30 -15.33 7.63 -17.14
CA ARG A 30 -14.02 7.88 -16.53
C ARG A 30 -13.96 9.26 -15.86
N GLN A 31 -14.54 10.28 -16.49
CA GLN A 31 -14.58 11.64 -15.97
C GLN A 31 -15.38 11.74 -14.67
N LYS A 32 -16.53 11.06 -14.56
CA LYS A 32 -17.29 10.99 -13.31
C LYS A 32 -16.48 10.39 -12.16
N VAL A 33 -15.74 9.30 -12.42
CA VAL A 33 -14.86 8.70 -11.40
C VAL A 33 -13.77 9.69 -10.98
N ALA A 34 -13.20 10.44 -11.92
CA ALA A 34 -12.20 11.46 -11.63
C ALA A 34 -12.77 12.62 -10.78
N GLU A 35 -14.02 13.01 -11.01
CA GLU A 35 -14.73 14.01 -10.18
C GLU A 35 -14.96 13.52 -8.75
N ASP A 36 -15.36 12.25 -8.58
CA ASP A 36 -15.52 11.63 -7.26
C ASP A 36 -14.19 11.57 -6.50
N ILE A 37 -13.10 11.19 -7.19
CA ILE A 37 -11.74 11.21 -6.63
C ILE A 37 -11.34 12.63 -6.22
N ARG A 38 -11.56 13.62 -7.09
CA ARG A 38 -11.28 15.03 -6.80
C ARG A 38 -12.00 15.48 -5.52
N HIS A 39 -13.28 15.17 -5.42
CA HIS A 39 -14.09 15.53 -4.25
C HIS A 39 -13.54 14.90 -2.97
N ALA A 40 -13.22 13.59 -2.98
CA ALA A 40 -12.68 12.90 -1.82
C ALA A 40 -11.31 13.46 -1.39
N CYS A 41 -10.41 13.73 -2.35
CA CYS A 41 -9.10 14.32 -2.07
C CYS A 41 -9.19 15.74 -1.50
N LEU A 42 -10.15 16.56 -1.95
CA LEU A 42 -10.31 17.94 -1.48
C LEU A 42 -11.05 18.05 -0.13
N THR A 43 -11.77 17.02 0.28
CA THR A 43 -12.61 17.07 1.50
C THR A 43 -12.04 16.23 2.64
N ALA A 44 -11.76 14.96 2.39
CA ALA A 44 -11.27 14.01 3.38
C ALA A 44 -9.76 13.76 3.26
N GLY A 45 -9.19 13.91 2.07
CA GLY A 45 -7.79 13.56 1.77
C GLY A 45 -7.56 12.06 1.54
N PHE A 46 -8.59 11.22 1.67
CA PHE A 46 -8.53 9.76 1.50
C PHE A 46 -9.79 9.21 0.84
N PHE A 47 -9.69 8.05 0.19
CA PHE A 47 -10.82 7.33 -0.41
C PHE A 47 -10.56 5.83 -0.43
N TYR A 48 -11.64 5.06 -0.53
CA TYR A 48 -11.58 3.61 -0.76
C TYR A 48 -11.80 3.29 -2.23
N VAL A 49 -11.06 2.32 -2.76
CA VAL A 49 -11.28 1.76 -4.10
C VAL A 49 -11.85 0.37 -3.95
N LYS A 50 -12.95 0.09 -4.64
CA LYS A 50 -13.53 -1.26 -4.75
C LYS A 50 -13.54 -1.70 -6.21
N ASN A 51 -13.68 -3.01 -6.44
CA ASN A 51 -13.64 -3.61 -7.78
C ASN A 51 -12.33 -3.29 -8.54
N HIS A 52 -11.22 -3.01 -7.84
CA HIS A 52 -9.95 -2.53 -8.40
C HIS A 52 -9.25 -3.52 -9.35
N GLY A 53 -9.72 -4.78 -9.41
CA GLY A 53 -9.19 -5.80 -10.32
C GLY A 53 -7.90 -6.46 -9.82
N ILE A 54 -7.55 -6.31 -8.53
CA ILE A 54 -6.56 -7.19 -7.89
C ILE A 54 -7.33 -8.45 -7.49
N PRO A 55 -6.90 -9.64 -7.91
CA PRO A 55 -7.52 -10.90 -7.48
C PRO A 55 -7.52 -11.02 -5.96
N GLU A 56 -8.64 -11.48 -5.39
CA GLU A 56 -8.87 -11.49 -3.93
C GLU A 56 -7.86 -12.40 -3.19
N GLU A 57 -7.39 -13.44 -3.85
CA GLU A 57 -6.41 -14.39 -3.33
C GLU A 57 -5.04 -13.75 -3.05
N LEU A 58 -4.61 -12.75 -3.82
CA LEU A 58 -3.27 -12.17 -3.68
C LEU A 58 -3.05 -11.44 -2.34
N PRO A 59 -3.90 -10.48 -1.91
CA PRO A 59 -3.75 -9.87 -0.60
C PRO A 59 -3.96 -10.88 0.53
N LEU A 60 -4.84 -11.87 0.36
CA LEU A 60 -5.07 -12.91 1.38
C LEU A 60 -3.84 -13.78 1.58
N GLU A 61 -3.23 -14.26 0.49
CA GLU A 61 -1.99 -15.04 0.53
C GLU A 61 -0.83 -14.20 1.11
N ALA A 62 -0.70 -12.93 0.71
CA ALA A 62 0.30 -12.04 1.28
C ALA A 62 0.11 -11.88 2.81
N VAL A 63 -1.12 -11.68 3.27
CA VAL A 63 -1.41 -11.59 4.72
C VAL A 63 -1.09 -12.92 5.43
N GLU A 64 -1.44 -14.05 4.85
CA GLU A 64 -1.14 -15.38 5.42
C GLU A 64 0.37 -15.61 5.54
N ARG A 65 1.12 -15.39 4.46
CA ARG A 65 2.59 -15.52 4.47
C ARG A 65 3.25 -14.52 5.41
N SER A 66 2.69 -13.31 5.52
CA SER A 66 3.13 -12.33 6.50
C SER A 66 2.98 -12.84 7.93
N LYS A 67 1.85 -13.43 8.29
CA LYS A 67 1.66 -14.01 9.64
C LYS A 67 2.70 -15.10 9.92
N ALA A 68 2.90 -16.01 8.98
CA ALA A 68 3.91 -17.07 9.10
C ALA A 68 5.33 -16.52 9.28
N PHE A 69 5.67 -15.39 8.63
CA PHE A 69 6.96 -14.72 8.83
C PHE A 69 7.08 -14.12 10.24
N TRP A 70 6.04 -13.45 10.74
CA TRP A 70 6.06 -12.83 12.07
C TRP A 70 6.09 -13.85 13.22
N ASP A 71 5.59 -15.07 12.97
CA ASP A 71 5.64 -16.21 13.89
C ASP A 71 7.02 -16.91 13.94
N LEU A 72 7.96 -16.54 13.06
CA LEU A 72 9.33 -17.09 13.13
C LEU A 72 10.04 -16.68 14.44
N PRO A 73 11.00 -17.51 14.91
CA PRO A 73 11.88 -17.12 16.01
C PRO A 73 12.59 -15.79 15.70
N GLU A 74 12.68 -14.92 16.70
CA GLU A 74 13.27 -13.57 16.57
C GLU A 74 14.62 -13.57 15.84
N LYS A 75 15.50 -14.53 16.16
CA LYS A 75 16.80 -14.69 15.49
C LYS A 75 16.68 -14.78 13.96
N LYS A 76 15.70 -15.51 13.43
CA LYS A 76 15.48 -15.63 11.99
C LYS A 76 14.89 -14.36 11.39
N LYS A 77 14.04 -13.65 12.12
CA LYS A 77 13.50 -12.37 11.66
C LYS A 77 14.58 -11.29 11.57
N LEU A 78 15.53 -11.26 12.52
CA LEU A 78 16.67 -10.34 12.56
C LEU A 78 17.71 -10.56 11.44
N GLU A 79 17.67 -11.67 10.73
CA GLU A 79 18.48 -11.90 9.52
C GLU A 79 17.96 -11.09 8.32
N THR A 80 16.81 -10.42 8.47
CA THR A 80 16.17 -9.57 7.46
C THR A 80 16.15 -8.09 7.91
N PRO A 81 15.94 -7.12 7.00
CA PRO A 81 15.97 -5.68 7.32
C PRO A 81 14.69 -5.25 8.05
N LEU A 82 14.53 -5.73 9.29
CA LEU A 82 13.51 -5.25 10.21
C LEU A 82 13.85 -3.82 10.61
N LEU A 83 12.88 -2.92 10.42
CA LEU A 83 12.98 -1.56 10.93
C LEU A 83 11.97 -1.44 12.08
N SER A 84 12.44 -1.07 13.26
CA SER A 84 11.59 -0.47 14.29
C SER A 84 11.76 1.05 14.18
N ALA A 85 10.65 1.79 14.16
CA ALA A 85 10.70 3.24 14.20
C ALA A 85 10.13 3.71 15.54
N ASN A 86 10.76 4.72 16.12
CA ASN A 86 10.12 5.52 17.16
C ASN A 86 10.00 6.94 16.60
N VAL A 87 8.84 7.26 16.02
CA VAL A 87 8.61 8.57 15.39
C VAL A 87 8.33 9.66 16.44
N ASN A 88 7.97 9.29 17.68
CA ASN A 88 7.75 10.23 18.78
C ASN A 88 8.65 9.94 20.00
N PRO A 89 9.69 10.76 20.25
CA PRO A 89 10.58 10.58 21.40
C PRO A 89 9.88 10.68 22.77
N ALA A 90 8.68 11.28 22.83
CA ALA A 90 7.88 11.40 24.04
C ALA A 90 7.01 10.16 24.32
N ASN A 91 6.87 9.25 23.35
CA ASN A 91 6.17 7.98 23.51
C ASN A 91 7.15 6.87 23.90
N ARG A 92 6.62 5.75 24.40
CA ARG A 92 7.40 4.55 24.74
C ARG A 92 7.86 3.74 23.51
N GLY A 93 7.87 4.34 22.32
CA GLY A 93 8.12 3.69 21.02
C GLY A 93 6.83 3.41 20.24
N ASP A 94 6.89 3.50 18.90
CA ASP A 94 5.81 2.93 18.08
C ASP A 94 5.90 1.39 18.17
N LEU A 95 4.80 0.73 18.51
CA LEU A 95 4.78 -0.72 18.70
C LEU A 95 4.49 -1.45 17.38
N TYR A 96 5.39 -1.31 16.41
CA TYR A 96 5.32 -2.08 15.19
C TYR A 96 6.70 -2.54 14.70
N GLU A 97 6.68 -3.71 14.07
CA GLU A 97 7.79 -4.21 13.25
C GLU A 97 7.42 -3.95 11.78
N LYS A 98 8.35 -3.43 10.97
CA LYS A 98 8.15 -3.33 9.51
C LYS A 98 9.18 -4.07 8.70
N TYR A 99 8.72 -4.59 7.58
CA TYR A 99 9.53 -5.21 6.54
C TYR A 99 9.24 -4.51 5.21
N GLY A 100 10.28 -3.94 4.60
CA GLY A 100 10.20 -3.17 3.36
C GLY A 100 10.55 -4.02 2.14
N ILE A 101 9.75 -3.91 1.09
CA ILE A 101 9.92 -4.62 -0.18
C ILE A 101 9.88 -3.60 -1.31
N SER A 102 10.95 -3.59 -2.10
CA SER A 102 11.10 -2.80 -3.31
C SER A 102 10.78 -3.63 -4.54
N TRP A 103 10.77 -2.98 -5.71
CA TRP A 103 10.58 -3.65 -6.99
C TRP A 103 11.61 -4.76 -7.20
N GLU A 104 11.15 -5.91 -7.71
CA GLU A 104 12.00 -7.01 -8.15
C GLU A 104 11.26 -7.81 -9.23
N ASP A 105 11.97 -8.21 -10.28
CA ASP A 105 11.41 -9.09 -11.31
C ASP A 105 11.41 -10.57 -10.88
N GLU A 106 10.84 -11.43 -11.73
CA GLU A 106 10.77 -12.88 -11.48
C GLU A 106 12.15 -13.54 -11.33
N ASN A 107 13.19 -12.97 -11.95
CA ASN A 107 14.57 -13.46 -11.95
C ASN A 107 15.40 -12.94 -10.77
N GLY A 108 14.83 -12.08 -9.91
CA GLY A 108 15.53 -11.52 -8.76
C GLY A 108 16.29 -10.23 -9.05
N ASN A 109 16.07 -9.60 -10.20
CA ASN A 109 16.67 -8.32 -10.51
C ASN A 109 15.88 -7.21 -9.83
N SER A 110 16.55 -6.38 -9.03
CA SER A 110 15.93 -5.28 -8.28
C SER A 110 15.62 -4.05 -9.15
N GLY A 111 16.02 -4.04 -10.43
CA GLY A 111 15.74 -2.95 -11.37
C GLY A 111 16.43 -1.62 -11.04
N VAL A 112 17.22 -1.61 -9.97
CA VAL A 112 17.96 -0.46 -9.42
C VAL A 112 18.99 -0.01 -10.44
N ARG A 113 18.94 1.26 -10.80
CA ARG A 113 19.88 1.91 -11.73
C ARG A 113 20.91 2.71 -10.96
N GLU A 114 22.05 2.96 -11.60
CA GLU A 114 23.05 3.87 -11.07
C GLU A 114 22.43 5.26 -10.86
N GLY A 115 22.43 5.76 -9.62
CA GLY A 115 21.80 7.03 -9.23
C GLY A 115 20.43 6.90 -8.55
N ASP A 116 19.84 5.71 -8.51
CA ASP A 116 18.67 5.43 -7.68
C ASP A 116 19.06 5.56 -6.19
N GLY A 117 18.32 6.38 -5.44
CA GLY A 117 18.63 6.66 -4.04
C GLY A 117 18.58 5.41 -3.13
N ALA A 118 19.20 5.49 -1.95
CA ALA A 118 19.39 4.37 -1.01
C ALA A 118 18.11 3.61 -0.57
N MET A 119 16.93 4.14 -0.90
CA MET A 119 15.63 3.50 -0.64
C MET A 119 15.30 2.36 -1.63
N LEU A 120 16.05 2.24 -2.73
CA LEU A 120 15.89 1.23 -3.77
C LEU A 120 16.97 0.14 -3.62
N GLY A 121 17.09 -0.46 -2.43
CA GLY A 121 17.99 -1.60 -2.21
C GLY A 121 17.44 -2.89 -2.81
N GLN A 122 18.32 -3.88 -3.04
CA GLN A 122 17.90 -5.26 -3.33
C GLN A 122 17.11 -5.82 -2.15
N ASN A 123 16.00 -6.52 -2.42
CA ASN A 123 15.23 -7.15 -1.35
C ASN A 123 16.04 -8.26 -0.68
N ILE A 124 15.90 -8.37 0.64
CA ILE A 124 16.58 -9.39 1.46
C ILE A 124 15.52 -10.35 1.97
N TRP A 125 15.37 -11.48 1.29
CA TRP A 125 14.33 -12.48 1.57
C TRP A 125 14.74 -13.47 2.68
N PRO A 126 13.78 -13.94 3.52
CA PRO A 126 14.02 -15.04 4.45
C PRO A 126 14.34 -16.34 3.68
N ALA A 127 15.53 -16.89 3.86
CA ALA A 127 16.03 -18.02 3.08
C ALA A 127 15.14 -19.28 3.16
N ASP A 128 14.51 -19.51 4.31
CA ASP A 128 13.68 -20.69 4.57
C ASP A 128 12.19 -20.49 4.21
N MET A 129 11.82 -19.39 3.55
CA MET A 129 10.43 -19.10 3.16
C MET A 129 10.34 -18.61 1.70
N PRO A 130 10.65 -19.45 0.70
CA PRO A 130 10.56 -19.06 -0.71
C PRO A 130 9.13 -18.63 -1.12
N GLU A 131 8.09 -19.20 -0.50
CA GLU A 131 6.70 -18.83 -0.75
C GLU A 131 6.37 -17.41 -0.27
N PHE A 132 7.11 -16.89 0.73
CA PHE A 132 6.95 -15.52 1.19
C PHE A 132 7.36 -14.53 0.09
N ARG A 133 8.51 -14.73 -0.53
CA ARG A 133 8.96 -13.91 -1.68
C ARG A 133 7.91 -13.88 -2.78
N THR A 134 7.44 -15.06 -3.20
CA THR A 134 6.47 -15.18 -4.29
C THR A 134 5.17 -14.45 -3.97
N ALA A 135 4.57 -14.68 -2.79
CA ALA A 135 3.33 -14.03 -2.40
C ALA A 135 3.46 -12.50 -2.34
N MET A 136 4.57 -11.99 -1.77
CA MET A 136 4.81 -10.55 -1.68
C MET A 136 4.99 -9.89 -3.04
N LEU A 137 5.78 -10.50 -3.93
CA LEU A 137 6.01 -9.94 -5.25
C LEU A 137 4.74 -9.99 -6.13
N ASN A 138 3.94 -11.05 -6.02
CA ASN A 138 2.66 -11.13 -6.72
C ASN A 138 1.72 -9.99 -6.31
N TYR A 139 1.58 -9.75 -4.99
CA TYR A 139 0.76 -8.66 -4.48
C TYR A 139 1.36 -7.28 -4.81
N TYR A 140 2.68 -7.10 -4.65
CA TYR A 140 3.40 -5.87 -4.99
C TYR A 140 3.12 -5.46 -6.44
N HIS A 141 3.33 -6.36 -7.40
CA HIS A 141 3.13 -6.06 -8.82
C HIS A 141 1.68 -5.76 -9.16
N ALA A 142 0.72 -6.44 -8.51
CA ALA A 142 -0.70 -6.15 -8.68
C ALA A 142 -1.06 -4.75 -8.13
N ALA A 143 -0.53 -4.38 -6.97
CA ALA A 143 -0.74 -3.07 -6.35
C ALA A 143 -0.10 -1.93 -7.16
N VAL A 144 1.10 -2.13 -7.69
CA VAL A 144 1.76 -1.16 -8.59
C VAL A 144 0.93 -0.94 -9.86
N LYS A 145 0.43 -2.01 -10.48
CA LYS A 145 -0.46 -1.91 -11.66
C LYS A 145 -1.75 -1.17 -11.33
N LEU A 146 -2.32 -1.37 -10.15
CA LEU A 146 -3.47 -0.59 -9.70
C LEU A 146 -3.12 0.89 -9.56
N GLY A 147 -2.01 1.23 -8.90
CA GLY A 147 -1.54 2.62 -8.77
C GLY A 147 -1.35 3.29 -10.14
N GLN A 148 -0.71 2.58 -11.08
CA GLN A 148 -0.56 3.03 -12.47
C GLN A 148 -1.90 3.31 -13.15
N ALA A 149 -2.91 2.47 -12.92
CA ALA A 149 -4.26 2.65 -13.48
C ALA A 149 -5.03 3.85 -12.86
N LEU A 150 -4.60 4.39 -11.71
CA LEU A 150 -5.24 5.55 -11.09
C LEU A 150 -4.68 6.89 -11.61
N PHE A 151 -3.45 6.94 -12.10
CA PHE A 151 -2.84 8.18 -12.61
C PHE A 151 -3.65 8.88 -13.72
N PRO A 152 -4.22 8.17 -14.70
CA PRO A 152 -5.12 8.78 -15.69
C PRO A 152 -6.30 9.52 -15.04
N LEU A 153 -6.88 8.94 -14.00
CA LEU A 153 -8.01 9.54 -13.27
C LEU A 153 -7.55 10.75 -12.45
N PHE A 154 -6.36 10.70 -11.85
CA PHE A 154 -5.77 11.86 -11.19
C PHE A 154 -5.50 13.01 -12.16
N ALA A 155 -5.03 12.71 -13.38
CA ALA A 155 -4.87 13.73 -14.41
C ALA A 155 -6.21 14.37 -14.76
N LEU A 156 -7.25 13.57 -15.02
CA LEU A 156 -8.59 14.08 -15.29
C LEU A 156 -9.16 14.88 -14.10
N ALA A 157 -8.94 14.43 -12.86
CA ALA A 157 -9.37 15.10 -11.64
C ALA A 157 -8.71 16.49 -11.50
N LEU A 158 -7.52 16.67 -12.05
CA LEU A 158 -6.78 17.94 -12.11
C LEU A 158 -7.10 18.77 -13.35
N ASN A 159 -8.02 18.33 -14.21
CA ASN A 159 -8.31 18.91 -15.52
C ASN A 159 -7.10 18.93 -16.47
N LEU A 160 -6.28 17.87 -16.41
CA LEU A 160 -5.11 17.65 -17.27
C LEU A 160 -5.42 16.56 -18.32
N PRO A 161 -4.62 16.49 -19.41
CA PRO A 161 -4.71 15.37 -20.35
C PRO A 161 -4.52 14.02 -19.64
N GLU A 162 -5.30 13.00 -20.01
CA GLU A 162 -5.31 11.68 -19.36
C GLU A 162 -3.92 11.02 -19.26
N LYS A 163 -3.02 11.34 -20.19
CA LYS A 163 -1.64 10.82 -20.27
C LYS A 163 -0.58 11.72 -19.62
N PHE A 164 -0.99 12.73 -18.85
CA PHE A 164 -0.08 13.75 -18.32
C PHE A 164 1.06 13.18 -17.45
N PHE A 165 0.82 12.06 -16.77
CA PHE A 165 1.77 11.42 -15.87
C PHE A 165 2.57 10.26 -16.49
N ASP A 166 2.30 9.86 -17.74
CA ASP A 166 2.88 8.66 -18.35
C ASP A 166 4.43 8.68 -18.35
N ASP A 167 5.03 9.85 -18.57
CA ASP A 167 6.49 10.07 -18.57
C ASP A 167 7.10 10.22 -17.17
N LYS A 168 6.27 10.51 -16.16
CA LYS A 168 6.68 10.80 -14.77
C LYS A 168 6.62 9.57 -13.86
N THR A 169 5.94 8.51 -14.30
CA THR A 169 5.75 7.27 -13.52
C THR A 169 6.52 6.09 -14.10
N THR A 170 7.54 6.36 -14.91
CA THR A 170 8.34 5.32 -15.60
C THR A 170 9.38 4.64 -14.71
N ASN A 171 9.77 5.29 -13.60
CA ASN A 171 10.67 4.74 -12.58
C ASN A 171 10.09 4.97 -11.18
N THR A 172 8.91 4.39 -10.92
CA THR A 172 8.24 4.55 -9.63
C THR A 172 9.03 3.85 -8.53
N ALA A 173 9.51 4.62 -7.54
CA ALA A 173 10.08 4.10 -6.30
C ALA A 173 9.00 3.58 -5.34
N ALA A 174 8.13 2.71 -5.84
CA ALA A 174 7.09 2.08 -5.04
C ALA A 174 7.73 1.11 -4.04
N MET A 175 7.17 1.07 -2.82
CA MET A 175 7.62 0.20 -1.75
C MET A 175 6.39 -0.42 -1.08
N LEU A 176 6.39 -1.74 -0.94
CA LEU A 176 5.45 -2.45 -0.09
C LEU A 176 6.03 -2.50 1.32
N ARG A 177 5.25 -2.02 2.30
CA ARG A 177 5.60 -2.10 3.72
C ARG A 177 4.66 -3.09 4.39
N ILE A 178 5.22 -4.17 4.93
CA ILE A 178 4.49 -5.10 5.77
C ILE A 178 4.63 -4.60 7.20
N LEU A 179 3.49 -4.45 7.90
CA LEU A 179 3.43 -3.96 9.26
C LEU A 179 2.88 -5.04 10.17
N HIS A 180 3.59 -5.32 11.28
CA HIS A 180 3.09 -6.17 12.35
C HIS A 180 2.99 -5.36 13.63
N TYR A 181 1.81 -5.42 14.26
CA TYR A 181 1.54 -4.82 15.56
C TYR A 181 1.42 -5.97 16.57
N PRO A 182 2.48 -6.24 17.37
CA PRO A 182 2.44 -7.31 18.36
C PRO A 182 1.33 -7.11 19.38
N PRO A 183 0.81 -8.19 20.01
CA PRO A 183 -0.14 -8.07 21.10
C PRO A 183 0.39 -7.16 22.22
N GLN A 184 -0.38 -6.14 22.58
CA GLN A 184 -0.04 -5.26 23.69
C GLN A 184 -0.37 -5.96 25.02
N THR A 185 0.59 -5.99 25.95
CA THR A 185 0.39 -6.51 27.30
C THR A 185 0.51 -5.38 28.33
N GLY A 186 -0.30 -5.42 29.38
CA GLY A 186 -0.33 -4.36 30.41
C GLY A 186 -1.41 -3.31 30.19
N VAL A 187 -1.18 -2.09 30.69
CA VAL A 187 -2.12 -0.97 30.57
C VAL A 187 -2.02 -0.38 29.16
N VAL A 188 -3.14 -0.39 28.44
CA VAL A 188 -3.27 0.26 27.14
C VAL A 188 -3.81 1.67 27.39
N ASP A 189 -3.01 2.68 27.09
CA ASP A 189 -3.38 4.10 27.12
C ASP A 189 -2.90 4.81 25.84
N ASP A 190 -3.27 6.08 25.69
CA ASP A 190 -2.93 6.89 24.50
C ASP A 190 -1.41 7.10 24.32
N GLY A 191 -0.58 6.73 25.30
CA GLY A 191 0.88 6.71 25.20
C GLY A 191 1.44 5.46 24.50
N VAL A 192 0.58 4.48 24.18
CA VAL A 192 0.93 3.22 23.52
C VAL A 192 0.26 3.15 22.14
N MET A 193 0.90 3.77 21.14
CA MET A 193 0.38 3.82 19.76
C MET A 193 1.04 2.76 18.87
N GLY A 194 0.25 2.20 17.95
CA GLY A 194 0.78 1.31 16.91
C GLY A 194 1.72 2.04 15.97
N ILE A 195 1.23 3.10 15.31
CA ILE A 195 2.05 4.05 14.55
C ILE A 195 1.58 5.46 14.88
N GLY A 196 2.51 6.34 15.26
CA GLY A 196 2.19 7.74 15.55
C GLY A 196 1.59 8.47 14.34
N ALA A 197 0.88 9.57 14.60
CA ALA A 197 0.31 10.41 13.54
C ALA A 197 1.41 10.93 12.60
N HIS A 198 1.22 10.77 11.29
CA HIS A 198 2.17 11.17 10.24
C HIS A 198 1.44 11.53 8.94
N THR A 199 2.17 12.11 7.99
CA THR A 199 1.75 12.35 6.61
C THR A 199 2.58 11.49 5.68
N GLU A 200 1.94 10.77 4.76
CA GLU A 200 2.59 10.00 3.69
C GLU A 200 3.01 10.89 2.51
#